data_AF-A0A9W7B0L1-F1
#
_entry.id   AF-A0A9W7B0L1-F1
#
_cell.length_a   1.000
_cell.length_b   1.000
_cell.length_c   1.000
_cell.angle_alpha   90.00
_cell.angle_beta   90.00
_cell.angle_gamma   90.00
#
_symmetry.space_group_name_H-M   'P 1'
#
loop_
_entity.id
_entity.type
_entity.pdbx_description
1 polymer ?
#
loop_
_entity_poly.entity_id
_entity_poly.type
_entity_poly.pdbx_seq_one_letter_code
_entity_poly.pdbx_strand_id
1 'polypeptide(L)'
;LNESQQRAVRAAMTRRLTLVQGPPGTGKTSMSIDIIGKWVQGQRMAHGSVGSTDKVFCGSDSNIAVDNLLEGLIKKGINAVRVG
;
A
#
# COMPACT_ATOMS: atom_id res chain seq x y z
N LEU A 1 5.94 -9.18 8.93
CA LEU A 1 4.95 -8.36 9.64
C LEU A 1 4.57 -9.05 10.94
N ASN A 2 4.57 -8.33 12.06
CA ASN A 2 4.10 -8.87 13.35
C ASN A 2 2.57 -8.97 13.39
N GLU A 3 2.01 -9.52 14.47
CA GLU A 3 0.56 -9.75 14.57
C GLU A 3 -0.29 -8.48 14.47
N SER A 4 0.12 -7.37 15.08
CA SER A 4 -0.65 -6.12 15.03
C SER A 4 -0.67 -5.53 13.63
N GLN A 5 0.46 -5.57 12.92
CA GLN A 5 0.54 -5.19 11.51
C GLN A 5 -0.30 -6.13 10.63
N GLN A 6 -0.27 -7.44 10.86
CA GLN A 6 -1.10 -8.40 10.11
C GLN A 6 -2.60 -8.12 10.30
N ARG A 7 -3.03 -7.77 11.52
CA ARG A 7 -4.42 -7.34 11.79
C ARG A 7 -4.77 -6.07 11.02
N ALA A 8 -3.87 -5.08 11.00
CA ALA A 8 -4.07 -3.84 10.24
C ALA A 8 -4.18 -4.10 8.74
N VAL A 9 -3.33 -4.96 8.18
CA VAL A 9 -3.41 -5.36 6.76
C VAL A 9 -4.75 -6.05 6.46
N ARG A 10 -5.17 -7.00 7.30
CA ARG A 10 -6.46 -7.68 7.12
C ARG A 10 -7.63 -6.71 7.19
N ALA A 11 -7.60 -5.75 8.12
CA ALA A 11 -8.62 -4.70 8.21
C ALA A 11 -8.67 -3.86 6.93
N ALA A 12 -7.52 -3.44 6.39
CA ALA A 12 -7.44 -2.67 5.15
C ALA A 12 -7.97 -3.41 3.91
N MET A 13 -7.90 -4.74 3.89
CA MET A 13 -8.45 -5.56 2.80
C MET A 13 -9.96 -5.79 2.88
N THR A 14 -10.55 -5.65 4.08
CA THR A 14 -11.93 -6.10 4.35
C THR A 14 -12.87 -4.98 4.76
N ARG A 15 -12.34 -3.82 5.13
CA ARG A 15 -13.12 -2.66 5.59
C ARG A 15 -13.01 -1.53 4.57
N ARG A 16 -14.12 -0.78 4.40
CA ARG A 16 -14.16 0.44 3.57
C ARG A 16 -13.24 1.55 4.07
N LEU A 17 -12.94 1.58 5.36
CA LEU A 17 -12.02 2.53 5.98
C LEU A 17 -11.23 1.83 7.09
N THR A 18 -9.91 2.04 7.10
CA THR A 18 -9.02 1.54 8.14
C THR A 18 -8.06 2.66 8.54
N LEU A 19 -8.04 3.00 9.82
CA LEU A 19 -7.06 3.91 10.41
C LEU A 19 -5.98 3.07 11.10
N VAL A 20 -4.71 3.28 10.73
CA VAL A 20 -3.59 2.57 11.35
C VAL A 20 -2.68 3.56 12.05
N GLN A 21 -2.45 3.32 13.34
CA GLN A 21 -1.60 4.15 14.20
C GLN A 21 -0.43 3.33 14.72
N GLY A 22 0.72 3.97 14.88
CA GLY A 22 1.87 3.38 15.54
C GLY A 22 2.95 4.42 15.84
N PRO A 23 3.74 4.26 16.91
CA PRO A 23 4.90 5.09 17.20
C PRO A 23 5.90 5.21 16.04
N PRO A 24 6.86 6.14 16.08
CA PRO A 24 7.97 6.18 15.13
C PRO A 24 8.72 4.84 15.08
N GLY A 25 9.19 4.43 13.89
CA GLY A 25 9.96 3.20 13.71
C GLY A 25 9.16 1.88 13.69
N THR A 26 7.84 1.89 13.88
CA THR A 26 7.04 0.64 13.96
C THR A 26 6.66 0.00 12.61
N GLY A 27 7.40 0.32 11.55
CA GLY A 27 7.21 -0.31 10.23
C GLY A 27 5.93 0.07 9.49
N LYS A 28 5.33 1.24 9.77
CA LYS A 28 4.11 1.72 9.10
C LYS A 28 4.28 1.77 7.57
N THR A 29 5.38 2.31 7.07
CA THR A 29 5.67 2.38 5.62
C THR A 29 5.74 0.99 5.00
N SER A 30 6.48 0.05 5.61
CA SER A 30 6.57 -1.33 5.13
C SER A 30 5.20 -2.03 5.10
N MET A 31 4.35 -1.74 6.08
CA MET A 31 2.98 -2.25 6.12
C MET A 31 2.12 -1.61 5.04
N SER A 32 2.21 -0.30 4.79
CA SER A 32 1.49 0.38 3.69
C SER A 32 1.84 -0.23 2.34
N ILE A 33 3.13 -0.49 2.08
CA ILE A 33 3.61 -1.18 0.86
C ILE A 33 2.96 -2.56 0.72
N ASP A 34 2.79 -3.29 1.83
CA ASP A 34 2.14 -4.60 1.83
C ASP A 34 0.65 -4.54 1.52
N ILE A 35 -0.06 -3.54 2.07
CA ILE A 35 -1.47 -3.28 1.79
C ILE A 35 -1.66 -2.95 0.30
N ILE A 36 -0.89 -1.98 -0.20
CA ILE A 36 -0.98 -1.53 -1.60
C ILE A 36 -0.71 -2.70 -2.55
N GLY A 37 0.33 -3.50 -2.29
CA GLY A 37 0.63 -4.67 -3.11
C GLY A 37 -0.52 -5.68 -3.15
N LYS A 38 -1.20 -5.92 -2.03
CA LYS A 38 -2.36 -6.82 -1.96
C LYS A 38 -3.58 -6.25 -2.69
N TRP A 39 -3.83 -4.95 -2.62
CA TRP A 39 -4.90 -4.31 -3.40
C TRP A 39 -4.66 -4.47 -4.90
N VAL A 40 -3.44 -4.14 -5.37
CA VAL A 40 -3.07 -4.29 -6.79
C VAL A 40 -3.17 -5.74 -7.26
N GLN A 41 -2.70 -6.70 -6.44
CA GLN A 41 -2.77 -8.11 -6.80
C GLN A 41 -4.20 -8.66 -6.80
N GLY A 42 -5.03 -8.26 -5.83
CA GLY A 42 -6.43 -8.67 -5.75
C GLY A 42 -7.25 -8.22 -6.95
N GLN A 43 -7.02 -6.98 -7.41
CA GLN A 43 -7.65 -6.44 -8.63
C GLN A 43 -7.28 -7.25 -9.88
N ARG A 44 -6.01 -7.63 -10.02
CA ARG A 44 -5.54 -8.49 -11.13
C ARG A 44 -6.25 -9.83 -11.19
N MET A 45 -6.47 -10.46 -10.03
CA MET A 45 -7.15 -11.76 -9.97
C MET A 45 -8.64 -11.65 -10.28
N ALA A 46 -9.30 -10.57 -9.84
CA ALA A 46 -10.73 -10.38 -10.04
C ALA A 46 -11.09 -10.12 -11.52
N HIS A 47 -10.25 -9.38 -12.25
CA HIS A 47 -10.56 -8.93 -13.62
C HIS A 47 -9.72 -9.61 -14.71
N GLY A 48 -8.79 -10.52 -14.36
CA GLY A 48 -7.89 -11.20 -15.30
C GLY A 48 -6.82 -10.31 -15.95
N SER A 49 -6.98 -8.99 -15.88
CA SER A 49 -6.05 -7.95 -16.35
C SER A 49 -6.24 -6.68 -15.51
N VAL A 50 -5.22 -5.80 -15.46
CA VAL A 50 -5.34 -4.50 -14.78
C VAL A 50 -6.02 -3.53 -15.75
N GLY A 51 -7.29 -3.20 -15.49
CA GLY A 51 -8.02 -2.17 -16.24
C GLY A 51 -7.67 -0.76 -15.78
N SER A 52 -8.16 0.25 -16.50
CA SER A 52 -7.98 1.68 -16.17
C SER A 52 -8.46 2.05 -14.76
N THR A 53 -9.43 1.29 -14.24
CA THR A 53 -10.07 1.45 -12.93
C THR A 53 -9.31 0.75 -11.79
N ASP A 54 -8.31 -0.06 -12.10
CA ASP A 54 -7.56 -0.87 -11.12
C ASP A 54 -6.26 -0.17 -10.66
N LYS A 55 -6.38 1.12 -10.32
CA LYS A 55 -5.25 1.94 -9.86
C LYS A 55 -5.42 2.31 -8.39
N VAL A 56 -4.33 2.23 -7.63
CA VAL A 56 -4.28 2.68 -6.24
C VAL A 56 -3.64 4.06 -6.20
N PHE A 57 -4.36 5.03 -5.65
CA PHE A 57 -3.80 6.35 -5.34
C PHE A 57 -3.14 6.33 -3.96
N CYS A 58 -1.94 6.89 -3.87
CA CYS A 58 -1.20 7.03 -2.62
C CYS A 58 -0.78 8.49 -2.45
N GLY A 59 -0.90 9.03 -1.24
CA GLY A 59 -0.50 10.39 -0.93
C GLY A 59 0.10 10.50 0.47
N SER A 60 0.93 11.52 0.69
CA SER A 60 1.47 11.92 1.98
C SER A 60 1.60 13.44 2.04
N ASP A 61 1.77 13.95 3.26
CA ASP A 61 2.09 15.34 3.59
C ASP A 61 3.53 15.79 3.25
N SER A 62 4.42 14.87 2.84
CA SER A 62 5.82 15.17 2.54
C SER A 62 6.33 14.40 1.32
N ASN A 63 7.12 15.07 0.48
CA ASN A 63 7.77 14.49 -0.69
C ASN A 63 8.68 13.31 -0.30
N ILE A 64 9.41 13.43 0.81
CA ILE A 64 10.31 12.37 1.30
C ILE A 64 9.52 11.10 1.63
N ALA A 65 8.31 11.24 2.18
CA ALA A 65 7.46 10.10 2.49
C ALA A 65 6.91 9.43 1.21
N VAL A 66 6.55 10.23 0.19
CA VAL A 66 6.16 9.73 -1.13
C VAL A 66 7.31 8.97 -1.80
N ASP A 67 8.53 9.49 -1.74
CA ASP A 67 9.73 8.83 -2.29
C ASP A 67 10.02 7.50 -1.61
N ASN A 68 10.01 7.47 -0.28
CA ASN A 68 10.22 6.24 0.48
C ASN A 68 9.16 5.18 0.14
N LEU A 69 7.91 5.60 -0.09
CA LEU A 69 6.84 4.71 -0.51
C LEU A 69 7.08 4.19 -1.93
N LEU A 70 7.42 5.07 -2.88
CA LEU A 70 7.71 4.72 -4.27
C LEU A 70 8.87 3.71 -4.35
N GLU A 71 9.99 4.00 -3.68
CA GLU A 71 11.15 3.11 -3.65
C GLU A 71 10.76 1.71 -3.14
N GLY A 72 9.97 1.67 -2.07
CA GLY A 72 9.47 0.41 -1.51
C GLY A 72 8.53 -0.36 -2.44
N LEU A 73 7.68 0.33 -3.20
CA LEU A 73 6.80 -0.28 -4.21
C LEU A 73 7.59 -0.84 -5.40
N ILE A 74 8.57 -0.08 -5.90
CA ILE A 74 9.47 -0.52 -6.99
C ILE A 74 10.26 -1.75 -6.56
N LYS A 75 10.82 -1.77 -5.33
CA LYS A 75 11.52 -2.94 -4.77
C LYS A 75 10.63 -4.19 -4.69
N LYS A 76 9.31 -4.01 -4.55
CA LYS A 76 8.33 -5.11 -4.59
C LYS A 76 7.86 -5.47 -6.01
N GLY A 77 8.40 -4.83 -7.05
CA GLY A 77 7.99 -5.06 -8.44
C GLY A 77 6.61 -4.53 -8.79
N ILE A 78 6.09 -3.58 -8.01
CA ILE A 78 4.80 -2.94 -8.29
C ILE A 78 5.04 -1.78 -9.27
N ASN A 79 4.29 -1.76 -10.38
CA ASN A 79 4.32 -0.66 -11.32
C ASN A 79 3.71 0.60 -10.67
N ALA A 80 4.55 1.56 -10.32
CA ALA A 80 4.18 2.79 -9.64
C ALA A 80 4.81 4.00 -10.35
N VAL A 81 4.05 5.10 -10.38
CA VAL A 81 4.49 6.38 -10.97
C VAL A 81 4.30 7.46 -9.91
N ARG A 82 5.32 8.29 -9.72
CA ARG A 82 5.22 9.54 -8.94
C ARG A 82 4.82 10.67 -9.87
N VAL A 83 3.94 11.54 -9.37
CA VAL A 83 3.51 12.76 -10.07
C VAL A 83 3.98 13.96 -9.24
N GLY A 84 4.75 14.86 -9.86
CA GLY A 84 5.49 15.93 -9.20
C GLY A 84 6.92 15.49 -8.88
#